data_AF-A0A961MF91-F1
#
_entry.id   AF-A0A961MF91-F1
#
_cell.length_a   1.000
_cell.length_b   1.000
_cell.length_c   1.000
_cell.angle_alpha   90.00
_cell.angle_beta   90.00
_cell.angle_gamma   90.00
#
_symmetry.space_group_name_H-M   'P 1'
#
loop_
_entity.id
_entity.type
_entity.pdbx_description
1 polymer ?
#
loop_
_entity_poly.entity_id
_entity_poly.type
_entity_poly.pdbx_seq_one_letter_code
_entity_poly.pdbx_strand_id
1 'polypeptide(L)'
;FDDVMNDQRKAIFSQRREIMEAEDIADIARDMRNQVISDLVDLNMPAKTYADQWDTDGLHAALIDGLNIDVPVADWANEEGVDQDTIRERIEEACDAYMAQKAEAFGPETMRSIEKQILLQVIDTKWREHLVTLEHLRSVVGFRGYAQRDPLSEYKTESFQLFEAMLDSLRADVSRRLAQVRPLTPEEQAALLRQSAPPPAPEAPNPDARPGFDENDITTWGDPGRNDPCPCGSGEKFKHCHGRLA
;
A
#
# COMPACT_ATOMS: atom_id res chain seq x y z
N PHE A 1 28.26 14.65 -15.39
CA PHE A 1 27.11 14.48 -14.47
C PHE A 1 25.93 13.85 -15.18
N ASP A 2 25.52 14.37 -16.34
CA ASP A 2 24.33 13.89 -17.05
C ASP A 2 24.43 12.43 -17.52
N ASP A 3 25.62 11.96 -17.92
CA ASP A 3 25.83 10.54 -18.30
C ASP A 3 25.48 9.58 -17.15
N VAL A 4 25.88 9.91 -15.92
CA VAL A 4 25.58 9.10 -14.72
C VAL A 4 24.08 9.01 -14.49
N MET A 5 23.38 10.15 -14.59
CA MET A 5 21.93 10.18 -14.45
C MET A 5 21.23 9.39 -15.56
N ASN A 6 21.74 9.47 -16.80
CA ASN A 6 21.19 8.75 -17.94
C ASN A 6 21.36 7.23 -17.79
N ASP A 7 22.51 6.77 -17.29
CA ASP A 7 22.76 5.34 -17.07
C ASP A 7 21.88 4.77 -15.96
N GLN A 8 21.76 5.48 -14.82
CA GLN A 8 20.83 5.10 -13.75
C GLN A 8 19.37 5.11 -14.23
N ARG A 9 18.98 6.11 -15.02
CA ARG A 9 17.65 6.19 -15.62
C ARG A 9 17.40 4.96 -16.51
N LYS A 10 18.32 4.61 -17.40
CA LYS A 10 18.17 3.43 -18.26
C LYS A 10 17.96 2.16 -17.43
N ALA A 11 18.73 1.97 -16.36
CA ALA A 11 18.60 0.83 -15.48
C ALA A 11 17.19 0.75 -14.86
N ILE A 12 16.72 1.84 -14.24
CA ILE A 12 15.39 1.88 -13.58
C ILE A 12 14.25 1.69 -14.58
N PHE A 13 14.31 2.35 -15.74
CA PHE A 13 13.25 2.22 -16.73
C PHE A 13 13.27 0.86 -17.44
N SER A 14 14.41 0.19 -17.55
CA SER A 14 14.49 -1.21 -18.02
C SER A 14 13.78 -2.13 -17.02
N GLN A 15 14.18 -2.06 -15.75
CA GLN A 15 13.59 -2.89 -14.69
C GLN A 15 12.08 -2.64 -14.56
N ARG A 16 11.65 -1.37 -14.60
CA ARG A 16 10.23 -1.01 -14.58
C ARG A 16 9.47 -1.61 -15.76
N ARG A 17 10.07 -1.63 -16.94
CA ARG A 17 9.46 -2.22 -18.14
C ARG A 17 9.35 -3.74 -18.01
N GLU A 18 10.40 -4.41 -17.55
CA GLU A 18 10.41 -5.85 -17.29
C GLU A 18 9.30 -6.24 -16.30
N ILE A 19 9.10 -5.48 -15.22
CA ILE A 19 8.03 -5.70 -14.24
C ILE A 19 6.63 -5.49 -14.85
N MET A 20 6.47 -4.52 -15.73
CA MET A 20 5.18 -4.31 -16.41
C MET A 20 4.84 -5.47 -17.35
N GLU A 21 5.83 -5.94 -18.11
CA GLU A 21 5.68 -7.00 -19.12
C GLU A 21 5.59 -8.41 -18.50
N ALA A 22 6.16 -8.63 -17.31
CA ALA A 22 6.11 -9.91 -16.60
C ALA A 22 4.68 -10.31 -16.20
N GLU A 23 4.27 -11.55 -16.47
CA GLU A 23 2.95 -12.06 -16.06
C GLU A 23 2.89 -12.35 -14.55
N ASP A 24 4.02 -12.81 -13.99
CA ASP A 24 4.19 -13.12 -12.57
C ASP A 24 5.47 -12.45 -12.06
N ILE A 25 5.39 -11.85 -10.88
CA ILE A 25 6.52 -11.21 -10.19
C ILE A 25 6.68 -11.70 -8.75
N ALA A 26 6.00 -12.78 -8.37
CA ALA A 26 6.03 -13.32 -7.02
C ALA A 26 7.47 -13.71 -6.60
N ASP A 27 8.25 -14.28 -7.51
CA ASP A 27 9.66 -14.61 -7.26
C ASP A 27 10.51 -13.37 -7.02
N ILE A 28 10.29 -12.30 -7.80
CA ILE A 28 10.98 -11.01 -7.60
C ILE A 28 10.63 -10.44 -6.22
N ALA A 29 9.35 -10.45 -5.84
CA ALA A 29 8.92 -9.98 -4.53
C ALA A 29 9.45 -10.85 -3.38
N ARG A 30 9.58 -12.16 -3.58
CA ARG A 30 10.19 -13.10 -2.64
C ARG A 30 11.68 -12.83 -2.47
N ASP A 31 12.43 -12.70 -3.56
CA ASP A 31 13.86 -12.39 -3.51
C ASP A 31 14.13 -11.06 -2.79
N MET A 32 13.30 -10.04 -3.06
CA MET A 32 13.38 -8.76 -2.35
C MET A 32 13.13 -8.92 -0.85
N ARG A 33 12.17 -9.76 -0.45
CA ARG A 33 11.90 -10.07 0.96
C ARG A 33 13.04 -10.85 1.61
N ASN A 34 13.60 -11.84 0.93
CA ASN A 34 14.72 -12.63 1.45
C ASN A 34 15.96 -11.76 1.65
N GLN A 35 16.22 -10.81 0.73
CA GLN A 35 17.29 -9.82 0.94
C GLN A 35 17.02 -8.93 2.16
N VAL A 36 15.78 -8.47 2.37
CA VAL A 36 15.44 -7.69 3.57
C VAL A 36 15.65 -8.52 4.85
N ILE A 37 15.28 -9.80 4.84
CA ILE A 37 15.52 -10.70 5.98
C ILE A 37 17.03 -10.85 6.22
N SER A 38 17.80 -11.07 5.16
CA SER A 38 19.26 -11.13 5.21
C SER A 38 19.85 -9.89 5.88
N ASP A 39 19.45 -8.70 5.42
CA ASP A 39 19.97 -7.44 5.92
C ASP A 39 19.60 -7.22 7.39
N LEU A 40 18.39 -7.62 7.80
CA LEU A 40 17.95 -7.55 9.20
C LEU A 40 18.75 -8.51 10.10
N VAL A 41 18.99 -9.74 9.64
CA VAL A 41 19.82 -10.71 10.38
C VAL A 41 21.24 -10.20 10.48
N ASP A 42 21.85 -9.74 9.39
CA ASP A 42 23.24 -9.25 9.38
C ASP A 42 23.42 -8.02 10.29
N LEU A 43 22.40 -7.17 10.39
CA LEU A 43 22.41 -5.98 11.26
C LEU A 43 22.36 -6.34 12.75
N ASN A 44 21.50 -7.28 13.14
CA ASN A 44 21.24 -7.62 14.55
C ASN A 44 22.11 -8.79 15.05
N MET A 45 22.60 -9.61 14.13
CA MET A 45 23.41 -10.80 14.37
C MET A 45 24.61 -10.79 13.43
N PRO A 46 25.60 -9.91 13.64
CA PRO A 46 26.70 -9.75 12.69
C PRO A 46 27.52 -11.03 12.55
N ALA A 47 28.01 -11.31 11.34
CA ALA A 47 28.80 -12.50 11.08
C ALA A 47 29.99 -12.64 12.05
N LYS A 48 30.28 -13.88 12.47
CA LYS A 48 31.40 -14.24 13.36
C LYS A 48 31.28 -13.67 14.79
N THR A 49 30.08 -13.35 15.23
CA THR A 49 29.79 -13.01 16.63
C THR A 49 29.29 -14.24 17.39
N TYR A 50 29.41 -14.20 18.71
CA TYR A 50 28.86 -15.22 19.59
C TYR A 50 27.37 -14.92 19.89
N ALA A 51 26.60 -15.95 20.24
CA ALA A 51 25.16 -15.83 20.48
C ALA A 51 24.78 -14.83 21.58
N ASP A 52 25.67 -14.60 22.55
CA ASP A 52 25.50 -13.62 23.62
C ASP A 52 25.61 -12.16 23.14
N GLN A 53 26.12 -11.92 21.94
CA GLN A 53 26.26 -10.59 21.33
C GLN A 53 25.13 -10.27 20.35
N TRP A 54 24.20 -11.20 20.13
CA TRP A 54 23.08 -11.01 19.21
C TRP A 54 21.99 -10.15 19.84
N ASP A 55 21.49 -9.19 19.06
CA ASP A 55 20.34 -8.38 19.44
C ASP A 55 19.05 -9.06 18.99
N THR A 56 18.62 -10.08 19.75
CA THR A 56 17.39 -10.83 19.44
C THR A 56 16.13 -9.98 19.60
N ASP A 57 16.14 -9.03 20.53
CA ASP A 57 15.02 -8.12 20.78
C ASP A 57 14.89 -7.09 19.65
N GLY A 58 16.02 -6.54 19.19
CA GLY A 58 16.08 -5.66 18.02
C GLY A 58 15.62 -6.36 16.75
N LEU A 59 16.06 -7.60 16.53
CA LEU A 59 15.60 -8.39 15.38
C LEU A 59 14.10 -8.67 15.44
N HIS A 60 13.58 -9.09 16.60
CA HIS A 60 12.14 -9.33 16.79
C HIS A 60 11.31 -8.08 16.50
N ALA A 61 11.69 -6.93 17.06
CA ALA A 61 11.01 -5.66 16.81
C ALA A 61 11.05 -5.26 15.32
N ALA A 62 12.18 -5.47 14.66
CA ALA A 62 12.33 -5.15 13.24
C ALA A 62 11.50 -6.07 12.32
N LEU A 63 11.35 -7.35 12.67
CA LEU A 63 10.50 -8.29 11.94
C LEU A 63 9.02 -7.93 12.04
N ILE A 64 8.57 -7.47 13.22
CA ILE A 64 7.19 -7.00 13.41
C ILE A 64 6.94 -5.72 12.61
N ASP A 65 7.79 -4.70 12.77
CA ASP A 65 7.60 -3.40 12.08
C ASP A 65 7.76 -3.52 10.55
N GLY A 66 8.75 -4.29 10.11
CA GLY A 66 9.14 -4.42 8.72
C GLY A 66 8.31 -5.44 7.95
N LEU A 67 8.03 -6.61 8.53
CA LEU A 67 7.45 -7.75 7.82
C LEU A 67 6.14 -8.26 8.44
N ASN A 68 5.70 -7.68 9.56
CA ASN A 68 4.52 -8.12 10.31
C ASN A 68 4.60 -9.61 10.72
N ILE A 69 5.81 -10.08 11.03
CA ILE A 69 6.09 -11.44 11.47
C ILE A 69 6.45 -11.43 12.95
N ASP A 70 5.66 -12.15 13.73
CA ASP A 70 5.88 -12.37 15.16
C ASP A 70 6.40 -13.78 15.39
N VAL A 71 7.71 -13.90 15.60
CA VAL A 71 8.40 -15.18 15.79
C VAL A 71 9.30 -15.13 17.02
N PRO A 72 9.46 -16.23 17.78
CA PRO A 72 10.24 -16.23 19.01
C PRO A 72 11.75 -16.32 18.73
N VAL A 73 12.34 -15.24 18.19
CA VAL A 73 13.77 -15.16 17.84
C VAL A 73 14.67 -15.49 19.03
N ALA A 74 14.34 -14.98 20.21
CA ALA A 74 15.10 -15.21 21.43
C ALA A 74 15.12 -16.70 21.84
N ASP A 75 14.01 -17.42 21.65
CA ASP A 75 13.97 -18.86 21.96
C ASP A 75 14.84 -19.63 20.98
N TRP A 76 14.78 -19.30 19.69
CA TRP A 76 15.60 -19.94 18.66
C TRP A 76 17.09 -19.71 18.88
N ALA A 77 17.49 -18.50 19.27
CA ALA A 77 18.89 -18.17 19.56
C ALA A 77 19.45 -18.92 20.78
N ASN A 78 18.59 -19.38 21.70
CA ASN A 78 18.98 -20.16 22.87
C ASN A 78 19.08 -21.67 22.61
N GLU A 79 18.66 -22.17 21.44
CA GLU A 79 18.77 -23.58 21.08
C GLU A 79 20.22 -23.98 20.78
N GLU A 80 20.65 -25.17 21.24
CA GLU A 80 21.99 -25.68 20.97
C GLU A 80 22.21 -25.92 19.47
N GLY A 81 23.29 -25.33 18.93
CA GLY A 81 23.71 -25.54 17.55
C GLY A 81 23.00 -24.65 16.52
N VAL A 82 22.20 -23.68 16.97
CA VAL A 82 21.60 -22.68 16.08
C VAL A 82 22.61 -21.60 15.73
N ASP A 83 22.75 -21.34 14.44
CA ASP A 83 23.54 -20.25 13.89
C ASP A 83 22.66 -19.21 13.18
N GLN A 84 23.30 -18.18 12.63
CA GLN A 84 22.64 -17.08 11.93
C GLN A 84 21.91 -17.56 10.67
N ASP A 85 22.48 -18.53 9.97
CA ASP A 85 21.89 -19.11 8.77
C ASP A 85 20.62 -19.90 9.12
N THR A 86 20.64 -20.67 10.20
CA THR A 86 19.45 -21.37 10.70
C THR A 86 18.34 -20.40 11.09
N ILE A 87 18.66 -19.29 11.77
CA ILE A 87 17.67 -18.27 12.13
C ILE A 87 17.10 -17.58 10.89
N ARG A 88 17.95 -17.25 9.93
CA ARG A 88 17.55 -16.68 8.63
C ARG A 88 16.57 -17.59 7.90
N GLU A 89 16.90 -18.88 7.75
CA GLU A 89 16.05 -19.88 7.10
C GLU A 89 14.69 -19.99 7.80
N ARG A 90 14.65 -20.05 9.14
CA ARG A 90 13.38 -20.09 9.90
C ARG A 90 12.52 -18.85 9.69
N ILE A 91 13.14 -17.66 9.61
CA ILE A 91 12.41 -16.41 9.33
C ILE A 91 11.89 -16.41 7.90
N GLU A 92 12.68 -16.86 6.92
CA GLU A 92 12.27 -16.98 5.51
C GLU A 92 11.08 -17.93 5.38
N GLU A 93 11.11 -19.11 6.00
CA GLU A 93 10.01 -20.06 6.00
C GLU A 93 8.74 -19.48 6.63
N ALA A 94 8.86 -18.79 7.76
CA ALA A 94 7.73 -18.14 8.42
C ALA A 94 7.12 -17.02 7.54
N CYS A 95 7.96 -16.21 6.90
CA CYS A 95 7.55 -15.18 5.96
C CYS A 95 6.85 -15.76 4.73
N ASP A 96 7.40 -16.83 4.16
CA ASP A 96 6.85 -17.49 2.99
C ASP A 96 5.48 -18.12 3.30
N ALA A 97 5.34 -18.77 4.45
CA ALA A 97 4.07 -19.31 4.92
C ALA A 97 3.02 -18.21 5.13
N TYR A 98 3.42 -17.09 5.75
CA TYR A 98 2.54 -15.93 5.94
C TYR A 98 2.05 -15.34 4.61
N MET A 99 2.97 -15.15 3.66
CA MET A 99 2.63 -14.61 2.34
C MET A 99 1.78 -15.58 1.52
N ALA A 100 2.02 -16.89 1.62
CA ALA A 100 1.19 -17.91 0.97
C ALA A 100 -0.24 -17.89 1.50
N GLN A 101 -0.44 -17.83 2.83
CA GLN A 101 -1.77 -17.70 3.43
C GLN A 101 -2.49 -16.43 2.93
N LYS A 102 -1.76 -15.32 2.79
CA LYS A 102 -2.32 -14.09 2.25
C LYS A 102 -2.69 -14.19 0.77
N ALA A 103 -1.84 -14.82 -0.04
CA ALA A 103 -2.11 -15.03 -1.45
C ALA A 103 -3.40 -15.86 -1.65
N GLU A 104 -3.63 -16.87 -0.80
CA GLU A 104 -4.89 -17.62 -0.79
C GLU A 104 -6.09 -16.73 -0.41
N ALA A 105 -5.95 -15.87 0.60
CA ALA A 105 -7.02 -14.99 1.06
C ALA A 105 -7.43 -13.92 0.03
N PHE A 106 -6.49 -13.40 -0.76
CA PHE A 106 -6.77 -12.46 -1.86
C PHE A 106 -7.19 -13.15 -3.17
N GLY A 107 -6.75 -14.39 -3.37
CA GLY A 107 -6.74 -15.07 -4.64
C GLY A 107 -5.49 -14.72 -5.49
N PRO A 108 -4.97 -15.67 -6.29
CA PRO A 108 -3.67 -15.54 -6.95
C PRO A 108 -3.61 -14.39 -7.97
N GLU A 109 -4.68 -14.16 -8.74
CA GLU A 109 -4.71 -13.05 -9.72
C GLU A 109 -4.70 -11.68 -9.06
N THR A 110 -5.51 -11.51 -8.01
CA THR A 110 -5.56 -10.27 -7.23
C THR A 110 -4.24 -9.99 -6.54
N MET A 111 -3.63 -11.03 -5.93
CA MET A 111 -2.35 -10.87 -5.24
C MET A 111 -1.23 -10.44 -6.20
N ARG A 112 -1.11 -11.08 -7.37
CA ARG A 112 -0.14 -10.67 -8.41
C ARG A 112 -0.34 -9.23 -8.87
N SER A 113 -1.59 -8.81 -9.03
CA SER A 113 -1.92 -7.43 -9.40
C SER A 113 -1.49 -6.44 -8.30
N ILE A 114 -1.75 -6.78 -7.03
CA ILE A 114 -1.33 -6.00 -5.86
C ILE A 114 0.20 -5.88 -5.81
N GLU A 115 0.92 -6.99 -5.95
CA GLU A 115 2.39 -7.01 -5.98
C GLU A 115 2.94 -6.08 -7.06
N LYS A 116 2.42 -6.22 -8.28
CA LYS A 116 2.87 -5.41 -9.42
C LYS A 116 2.58 -3.93 -9.19
N GLN A 117 1.39 -3.60 -8.72
CA GLN A 117 1.00 -2.21 -8.45
C GLN A 117 1.89 -1.58 -7.37
N ILE A 118 2.11 -2.29 -6.26
CA ILE A 118 2.95 -1.79 -5.15
C ILE A 118 4.38 -1.60 -5.63
N LEU A 119 4.96 -2.59 -6.31
CA LEU A 119 6.34 -2.51 -6.78
C LEU A 119 6.54 -1.33 -7.74
N LEU A 120 5.66 -1.16 -8.74
CA LEU A 120 5.72 -0.03 -9.67
C LEU A 120 5.55 1.32 -8.96
N GLN A 121 4.62 1.43 -8.02
CA GLN A 121 4.40 2.66 -7.26
C GLN A 121 5.61 3.04 -6.41
N VAL A 122 6.27 2.05 -5.77
CA VAL A 122 7.46 2.29 -4.96
C VAL A 122 8.64 2.67 -5.85
N ILE A 123 8.87 1.99 -6.97
CA ILE A 123 9.90 2.37 -7.96
C ILE A 123 9.74 3.83 -8.37
N ASP A 124 8.53 4.23 -8.79
CA ASP A 124 8.27 5.58 -9.27
C ASP A 124 8.46 6.65 -8.17
N THR A 125 8.20 6.29 -6.91
CA THR A 125 8.40 7.18 -5.75
C THR A 125 9.88 7.32 -5.42
N LYS A 126 10.59 6.20 -5.23
CA LYS A 126 12.02 6.18 -4.89
C LYS A 126 12.88 6.83 -5.96
N TRP A 127 12.57 6.59 -7.23
CA TRP A 127 13.28 7.23 -8.34
C TRP A 127 13.11 8.76 -8.33
N ARG A 128 11.90 9.26 -8.05
CA ARG A 128 11.66 10.70 -7.96
C ARG A 128 12.44 11.33 -6.81
N GLU A 129 12.43 10.68 -5.64
CA GLU A 129 13.21 11.11 -4.47
C GLU A 129 14.71 11.14 -4.78
N HIS A 130 15.22 10.09 -5.43
CA HIS A 130 16.62 10.00 -5.85
C HIS A 130 17.03 11.11 -6.82
N LEU A 131 16.19 11.45 -7.80
CA LEU A 131 16.46 12.57 -8.70
C LEU A 131 16.63 13.90 -7.95
N VAL A 132 15.79 14.14 -6.94
CA VAL A 132 15.92 15.33 -6.08
C VAL A 132 17.23 15.28 -5.28
N THR A 133 17.59 14.12 -4.74
CA THR A 133 18.85 13.94 -4.00
C THR A 133 20.08 14.16 -4.90
N LEU A 134 20.06 13.66 -6.14
CA LEU A 134 21.15 13.88 -7.10
C LEU A 134 21.30 15.34 -7.51
N GLU A 135 20.19 16.08 -7.65
CA GLU A 135 20.25 17.51 -7.92
C GLU A 135 20.91 18.27 -6.76
N HIS A 136 20.57 17.93 -5.51
CA HIS A 136 21.26 18.47 -4.34
C HIS A 136 22.75 18.11 -4.34
N LEU A 137 23.11 16.85 -4.59
CA LEU A 137 24.51 16.40 -4.68
C LEU A 137 25.28 17.21 -5.73
N ARG A 138 24.70 17.38 -6.92
CA ARG A 138 25.28 18.18 -8.01
C ARG A 138 25.55 19.62 -7.58
N SER A 139 24.65 20.22 -6.80
CA SER A 139 24.80 21.61 -6.33
C SER A 139 25.95 21.78 -5.32
N VAL A 140 26.28 20.74 -4.53
CA VAL A 140 27.27 20.82 -3.45
C VAL A 140 28.62 20.18 -3.80
N VAL A 141 28.67 19.23 -4.73
CA VAL A 141 29.90 18.47 -5.03
C VAL A 141 31.04 19.34 -5.54
N GLY A 142 30.72 20.49 -6.16
CA GLY A 142 31.71 21.47 -6.59
C GLY A 142 32.61 21.98 -5.46
N PHE A 143 32.12 22.02 -4.21
CA PHE A 143 32.92 22.43 -3.05
C PHE A 143 34.07 21.46 -2.73
N ARG A 144 34.02 20.20 -3.21
CA ARG A 144 35.13 19.24 -3.05
C ARG A 144 36.41 19.71 -3.75
N GLY A 145 36.28 20.55 -4.78
CA GLY A 145 37.41 21.15 -5.49
C GLY A 145 38.33 21.98 -4.58
N TYR A 146 37.81 22.57 -3.50
CA TYR A 146 38.63 23.30 -2.52
C TYR A 146 39.61 22.39 -1.75
N ALA A 147 39.31 21.10 -1.66
CA ALA A 147 40.18 20.09 -1.05
C ALA A 147 41.05 19.35 -2.09
N GLN A 148 41.20 19.90 -3.30
CA GLN A 148 41.95 19.30 -4.42
C GLN A 148 41.42 17.92 -4.86
N ARG A 149 40.16 17.61 -4.55
CA ARG A 149 39.48 16.41 -5.06
C ARG A 149 38.74 16.75 -6.34
N ASP A 150 38.75 15.83 -7.31
CA ASP A 150 38.02 16.00 -8.56
C ASP A 150 36.49 15.88 -8.32
N PRO A 151 35.71 16.97 -8.50
CA PRO A 151 34.27 16.93 -8.23
C PRO A 151 33.51 15.92 -9.11
N LEU A 152 34.00 15.64 -10.32
CA LEU A 152 33.35 14.69 -11.20
C LEU A 152 33.49 13.25 -10.68
N SER A 153 34.70 12.88 -10.23
CA SER A 153 34.94 11.59 -9.61
C SER A 153 34.13 11.42 -8.31
N GLU A 154 34.14 12.42 -7.43
CA GLU A 154 33.37 12.36 -6.17
C GLU A 154 31.87 12.23 -6.45
N TYR A 155 31.34 12.97 -7.42
CA TYR A 155 29.94 12.84 -7.82
C TYR A 155 29.61 11.42 -8.29
N LYS A 156 30.46 10.81 -9.12
CA LYS A 156 30.24 9.43 -9.59
C LYS A 156 30.18 8.44 -8.43
N THR A 157 31.10 8.55 -7.48
CA THR A 157 31.14 7.65 -6.31
C THR A 157 29.94 7.88 -5.39
N GLU A 158 29.67 9.13 -4.99
CA GLU A 158 28.55 9.45 -4.09
C GLU A 158 27.18 9.13 -4.74
N SER A 159 27.00 9.44 -6.03
CA SER A 159 25.75 9.13 -6.75
C SER A 159 25.49 7.63 -6.93
N PHE A 160 26.54 6.81 -7.01
CA PHE A 160 26.41 5.36 -7.05
C PHE A 160 25.98 4.81 -5.69
N GLN A 161 26.61 5.28 -4.59
CA GLN A 161 26.21 4.91 -3.23
C GLN A 161 24.76 5.30 -2.93
N LEU A 162 24.34 6.50 -3.33
CA LEU A 162 22.94 6.93 -3.21
C LEU A 162 21.98 6.04 -4.02
N PHE A 163 22.42 5.57 -5.19
CA PHE A 163 21.61 4.68 -6.02
C PHE A 163 21.47 3.29 -5.42
N GLU A 164 22.55 2.72 -4.86
CA GLU A 164 22.49 1.46 -4.11
C GLU A 164 21.56 1.57 -2.90
N ALA A 165 21.73 2.62 -2.08
CA ALA A 165 20.87 2.88 -0.93
C ALA A 165 19.39 3.06 -1.33
N MET A 166 19.13 3.69 -2.49
CA MET A 166 17.77 3.79 -3.03
C MET A 166 17.22 2.40 -3.35
N LEU A 167 17.98 1.53 -4.00
CA LEU A 167 17.55 0.15 -4.32
C LEU A 167 17.30 -0.67 -3.05
N ASP A 168 18.15 -0.55 -2.03
CA ASP A 168 17.96 -1.24 -0.75
C ASP A 168 16.66 -0.77 -0.06
N SER A 169 16.45 0.56 0.00
CA SER A 169 15.22 1.13 0.56
C SER A 169 13.97 0.76 -0.24
N LEU A 170 14.10 0.53 -1.55
CA LEU A 170 13.02 0.08 -2.41
C LEU A 170 12.61 -1.35 -2.04
N ARG A 171 13.57 -2.25 -1.81
CA ARG A 171 13.28 -3.62 -1.35
C ARG A 171 12.56 -3.62 -0.01
N ALA A 172 13.08 -2.85 0.95
CA ALA A 172 12.47 -2.71 2.26
C ALA A 172 11.03 -2.16 2.20
N ASP A 173 10.79 -1.10 1.43
CA ASP A 173 9.47 -0.48 1.32
C ASP A 173 8.45 -1.40 0.61
N VAL A 174 8.88 -2.14 -0.42
CA VAL A 174 8.01 -3.09 -1.11
C VAL A 174 7.62 -4.23 -0.16
N SER A 175 8.59 -4.87 0.50
CA SER A 175 8.33 -5.97 1.43
C SER A 175 7.46 -5.51 2.61
N ARG A 176 7.70 -4.31 3.14
CA ARG A 176 6.87 -3.72 4.22
C ARG A 176 5.44 -3.44 3.80
N ARG A 177 5.26 -2.78 2.66
CA ARG A 177 3.91 -2.50 2.13
C ARG A 177 3.18 -3.80 1.84
N LEU A 178 3.86 -4.77 1.22
CA LEU A 178 3.27 -6.07 0.96
C LEU A 178 2.88 -6.75 2.25
N ALA A 179 3.70 -6.77 3.29
CA ALA A 179 3.36 -7.34 4.59
C ALA A 179 2.10 -6.71 5.21
N GLN A 180 1.97 -5.39 5.16
CA GLN A 180 0.86 -4.65 5.79
C GLN A 180 -0.48 -4.75 5.07
N VAL A 181 -0.50 -5.11 3.77
CA VAL A 181 -1.73 -5.23 2.99
C VAL A 181 -2.60 -6.37 3.52
N ARG A 182 -3.87 -6.09 3.85
CA ARG A 182 -4.84 -7.09 4.30
C ARG A 182 -6.11 -7.08 3.45
N PRO A 183 -6.76 -8.23 3.23
CA PRO A 183 -8.03 -8.25 2.53
C PRO A 183 -9.07 -7.48 3.35
N LEU A 184 -9.93 -6.74 2.65
CA LEU A 184 -11.07 -6.05 3.27
C LEU A 184 -12.06 -7.10 3.78
N THR A 185 -12.50 -6.93 5.02
CA THR A 185 -13.56 -7.78 5.56
C THR A 185 -14.87 -7.56 4.79
N PRO A 186 -15.80 -8.55 4.77
CA PRO A 186 -17.08 -8.40 4.09
C PRO A 186 -17.89 -7.18 4.59
N GLU A 187 -17.78 -6.85 5.86
CA GLU A 187 -18.41 -5.68 6.47
C GLU A 187 -17.81 -4.36 5.96
N GLU A 188 -16.48 -4.27 5.88
CA GLU A 188 -15.78 -3.11 5.31
C GLU A 188 -16.12 -2.93 3.82
N GLN A 189 -16.20 -4.03 3.05
CA GLN A 189 -16.61 -3.99 1.65
C GLN A 189 -18.05 -3.45 1.51
N ALA A 190 -18.98 -3.95 2.32
CA ALA A 190 -20.37 -3.48 2.31
C ALA A 190 -20.50 -2.00 2.72
N ALA A 191 -19.69 -1.54 3.68
CA ALA A 191 -19.66 -0.13 4.08
C ALA A 191 -19.15 0.78 2.96
N LEU A 192 -18.09 0.38 2.26
CA LEU A 192 -17.56 1.10 1.10
C LEU A 192 -18.58 1.20 -0.05
N LEU A 193 -19.27 0.09 -0.34
CA LEU A 193 -20.36 0.05 -1.34
C LEU A 193 -21.52 0.98 -0.97
N ARG A 194 -21.91 1.03 0.32
CA ARG A 194 -22.95 1.97 0.80
C ARG A 194 -22.53 3.43 0.69
N GLN A 195 -21.27 3.72 0.94
CA GLN A 195 -20.73 5.09 0.87
C GLN A 195 -20.52 5.55 -0.59
N SER A 196 -20.31 4.61 -1.51
CA SER A 196 -20.15 4.85 -2.94
C SER A 196 -21.48 4.84 -3.71
N ALA A 197 -22.58 4.43 -3.06
CA ALA A 197 -23.90 4.45 -3.67
C ALA A 197 -24.34 5.91 -3.87
N PRO A 198 -24.79 6.29 -5.08
CA PRO A 198 -25.34 7.62 -5.30
C PRO A 198 -26.53 7.83 -4.35
N PRO A 199 -26.73 9.04 -3.81
CA PRO A 199 -27.90 9.33 -3.00
C PRO A 199 -29.15 8.95 -3.81
N PRO A 200 -30.20 8.39 -3.17
CA PRO A 200 -31.44 8.09 -3.86
C PRO A 200 -31.89 9.36 -4.59
N ALA A 201 -32.15 9.24 -5.89
CA ALA A 201 -32.60 10.37 -6.69
C ALA A 201 -33.85 10.96 -6.01
N PRO A 202 -33.95 12.29 -5.85
CA PRO A 202 -35.17 12.88 -5.33
C PRO A 202 -36.33 12.44 -6.21
N GLU A 203 -37.37 11.86 -5.61
CA GLU A 203 -38.60 11.50 -6.32
C GLU A 203 -39.07 12.72 -7.10
N ALA A 204 -39.20 12.57 -8.42
CA ALA A 204 -39.66 13.66 -9.26
C ALA A 204 -41.06 14.09 -8.78
N PRO A 205 -41.32 15.40 -8.60
CA PRO A 205 -42.64 15.85 -8.17
C PRO A 205 -43.68 15.36 -9.17
N ASN A 206 -44.71 14.69 -8.65
CA ASN A 206 -45.77 14.14 -9.46
C ASN A 206 -46.39 15.29 -10.29
N PRO A 207 -46.37 15.22 -11.64
CA PRO A 207 -46.83 16.31 -12.51
C PRO A 207 -48.32 16.65 -12.32
N ASP A 208 -49.09 15.72 -11.74
CA ASP A 208 -50.51 15.90 -11.41
C ASP A 208 -50.76 16.40 -9.97
N ALA A 209 -49.70 16.64 -9.19
CA ALA A 209 -49.83 17.24 -7.86
C ALA A 209 -50.29 18.69 -7.97
N ARG A 210 -51.12 19.11 -7.00
CA ARG A 210 -51.62 20.48 -6.97
C ARG A 210 -50.43 21.46 -6.84
N PRO A 211 -50.44 22.61 -7.55
CA PRO A 211 -49.35 23.59 -7.45
C PRO A 211 -49.14 24.04 -5.99
N GLY A 212 -47.93 23.87 -5.48
CA GLY A 212 -47.57 24.19 -4.09
C GLY A 212 -47.88 23.09 -3.07
N PHE A 213 -48.27 21.89 -3.50
CA PHE A 213 -48.43 20.72 -2.63
C PHE A 213 -47.07 20.23 -2.13
N ASP A 214 -46.93 20.12 -0.81
CA ASP A 214 -45.83 19.46 -0.12
C ASP A 214 -46.41 18.34 0.75
N GLU A 215 -45.98 17.09 0.51
CA GLU A 215 -46.42 15.93 1.27
C GLU A 215 -46.05 16.03 2.75
N ASN A 216 -45.04 16.81 3.12
CA ASN A 216 -44.60 16.96 4.51
C ASN A 216 -45.24 18.15 5.24
N ASP A 217 -46.02 19.00 4.53
CA ASP A 217 -46.70 20.15 5.13
C ASP A 217 -48.21 20.11 4.86
N ILE A 218 -48.98 19.69 5.88
CA ILE A 218 -50.44 19.58 5.83
C ILE A 218 -51.12 20.91 5.47
N THR A 219 -50.51 22.06 5.78
CA THR A 219 -51.10 23.37 5.46
C THR A 219 -51.16 23.62 3.95
N THR A 220 -50.33 22.93 3.18
CA THR A 220 -50.30 22.99 1.72
C THR A 220 -51.32 22.06 1.04
N TRP A 221 -51.94 21.15 1.79
CA TRP A 221 -52.88 20.17 1.24
C TRP A 221 -54.24 20.79 0.89
N GLY A 222 -54.55 21.96 1.45
CA GLY A 222 -55.86 22.62 1.37
C GLY A 222 -56.90 21.95 2.27
N ASP A 223 -58.18 22.12 1.95
CA ASP A 223 -59.31 21.48 2.64
C ASP A 223 -60.06 20.53 1.67
N PRO A 224 -59.43 19.42 1.22
CA PRO A 224 -60.05 18.48 0.30
C PRO A 224 -61.16 17.69 1.00
N GLY A 225 -62.32 17.60 0.37
CA GLY A 225 -63.40 16.74 0.83
C GLY A 225 -63.00 15.27 0.81
N ARG A 226 -63.62 14.46 1.69
CA ARG A 226 -63.26 13.03 1.86
C ARG A 226 -63.30 12.18 0.58
N ASN A 227 -64.09 12.58 -0.43
CA ASN A 227 -64.20 11.88 -1.72
C ASN A 227 -63.51 12.61 -2.89
N ASP A 228 -62.88 13.76 -2.66
CA ASP A 228 -62.21 14.56 -3.69
C ASP A 228 -60.89 13.89 -4.13
N PRO A 229 -60.38 14.19 -5.33
CA PRO A 229 -59.06 13.71 -5.75
C PRO A 229 -57.98 14.18 -4.77
N CYS A 230 -57.04 13.30 -4.45
CA CYS A 230 -55.97 13.61 -3.50
C CYS A 230 -55.06 14.72 -4.04
N PRO A 231 -54.70 15.74 -3.23
CA PRO A 231 -53.86 16.87 -3.68
C PRO A 231 -52.43 16.47 -4.08
N CYS A 232 -51.98 15.26 -3.74
CA CYS A 232 -50.71 14.68 -4.17
C CYS A 232 -50.67 14.23 -5.65
N GLY A 233 -51.80 14.29 -6.36
CA GLY A 233 -51.89 13.88 -7.76
C GLY A 233 -51.89 12.36 -7.97
N SER A 234 -52.12 11.55 -6.94
CA SER A 234 -52.08 10.08 -7.03
C SER A 234 -53.23 9.46 -7.84
N GLY A 235 -54.23 10.25 -8.25
CA GLY A 235 -55.44 9.78 -8.93
C GLY A 235 -56.48 9.11 -8.01
N GLU A 236 -56.11 8.85 -6.75
CA GLU A 236 -56.99 8.25 -5.74
C GLU A 236 -57.86 9.30 -5.01
N LYS A 237 -58.99 8.87 -4.43
CA LYS A 237 -59.79 9.73 -3.54
C LYS A 237 -59.02 10.00 -2.25
N PHE A 238 -59.14 11.20 -1.68
CA PHE A 238 -58.41 11.62 -0.48
C PHE A 238 -58.48 10.58 0.67
N LYS A 239 -59.67 10.03 0.97
CA LYS A 239 -59.84 8.97 2.00
C LYS A 239 -59.09 7.65 1.76
N HIS A 240 -58.64 7.39 0.53
CA HIS A 240 -57.91 6.18 0.14
C HIS A 240 -56.40 6.43 0.02
N CYS A 241 -55.96 7.68 0.17
CA CYS A 241 -54.59 8.13 0.08
C CYS A 241 -54.20 8.88 1.38
N HIS A 242 -53.79 10.14 1.31
CA HIS A 242 -53.35 10.97 2.46
C HIS A 242 -54.42 11.22 3.54
N GLY A 243 -55.71 11.04 3.23
CA GLY A 243 -56.82 11.10 4.18
C GLY A 243 -57.23 9.75 4.77
N ARG A 244 -56.43 8.69 4.58
CA ARG A 244 -56.66 7.38 5.19
C ARG A 244 -56.40 7.49 6.70
N LEU A 245 -57.48 7.47 7.48
CA LEU A 245 -57.40 7.26 8.91
C LEU A 245 -56.86 5.84 9.16
N ALA A 246 -55.76 5.73 9.90
CA ALA A 246 -55.21 4.46 10.37
C ALA A 246 -56.18 3.76 11.33
#